data_AF-A0A067ENS6-F1
#
_entry.id   AF-A0A067ENS6-F1
#
_cell.length_a   1.000
_cell.length_b   1.000
_cell.length_c   1.000
_cell.angle_alpha   90.00
_cell.angle_beta   90.00
_cell.angle_gamma   90.00
#
_symmetry.space_group_name_H-M   'P 1'
#
loop_
_entity.id
_entity.type
_entity.pdbx_description
1 polymer ?
#
loop_
_entity_poly.entity_id
_entity_poly.type
_entity_poly.pdbx_seq_one_letter_code
_entity_poly.pdbx_strand_id
1 'polypeptide(L)'
;MATDLEKKAKEAFIDDYFELAYDLYSQAIEISPNSAELFADRAQASIKLQNFTEAVADANRAIELEPSMSKAYWRKATACMKLEEYETAKVALEKGASLAPGDSRFTNLIKECEERIAEETGELQKQPLETGPTNVVSTNNVQPATNISSTEDVETVMDVSNEAAMAAPARPKYRHEFYQKPEEVVVTVFAKGIPAKNVTVDFGEQILSVSIDVPGEEAYHFQPRLFGKIIPAKCRYEVLSTKVEIRLAKAEPIQWSSLEFSKGAVVPQRVNPPSGMLIFL
;
A
#
# COMPACT_ATOMS: atom_id res chain seq x y z
N MET A 1 15.73 -5.93 -30.28
CA MET A 1 14.95 -4.68 -30.30
C MET A 1 13.86 -4.75 -29.25
N ALA A 2 13.22 -3.63 -28.89
CA ALA A 2 12.16 -3.62 -27.86
C ALA A 2 11.01 -4.60 -28.19
N THR A 3 10.63 -4.67 -29.47
CA THR A 3 9.64 -5.61 -30.02
C THR A 3 9.98 -7.09 -29.81
N ASP A 4 11.27 -7.45 -29.80
CA ASP A 4 11.70 -8.84 -29.57
C ASP A 4 11.60 -9.21 -28.10
N LEU A 5 11.88 -8.25 -27.20
CA LEU A 5 11.72 -8.42 -25.75
C LEU A 5 10.24 -8.48 -25.38
N GLU A 6 9.42 -7.59 -25.93
CA GLU A 6 7.97 -7.60 -25.79
C GLU A 6 7.36 -8.93 -26.24
N LYS A 7 7.77 -9.45 -27.40
CA LYS A 7 7.31 -10.76 -27.88
C LYS A 7 7.66 -11.88 -26.89
N LYS A 8 8.91 -11.93 -26.42
CA LYS A 8 9.33 -12.92 -25.41
C LYS A 8 8.61 -12.75 -24.07
N ALA A 9 8.30 -11.51 -23.67
CA ALA A 9 7.54 -11.22 -22.46
C ALA A 9 6.09 -11.72 -22.59
N LYS A 10 5.48 -11.58 -23.78
CA LYS A 10 4.16 -12.13 -24.10
C LYS A 10 4.16 -13.66 -24.10
N GLU A 11 5.20 -14.29 -24.66
CA GLU A 11 5.40 -15.75 -24.60
C GLU A 11 5.56 -16.23 -23.14
N ALA A 12 6.47 -15.63 -22.37
CA ALA A 12 6.66 -15.95 -20.94
C ALA A 12 5.39 -15.73 -20.11
N PHE A 13 4.58 -14.71 -20.41
CA PHE A 13 3.30 -14.48 -19.73
C PHE A 13 2.26 -15.56 -20.04
N ILE A 14 2.24 -16.09 -21.27
CA ILE A 14 1.34 -17.18 -21.67
C ILE A 14 1.72 -18.50 -20.99
N ASP A 15 3.01 -18.73 -20.79
CA ASP A 15 3.56 -19.89 -20.07
C ASP A 15 3.52 -19.73 -18.53
N ASP A 16 2.77 -18.74 -18.00
CA ASP A 16 2.66 -18.37 -16.58
C ASP A 16 4.00 -18.00 -15.88
N TYR A 17 5.09 -17.76 -16.62
CA TYR A 17 6.38 -17.28 -16.10
C TYR A 17 6.36 -15.76 -15.86
N PHE A 18 5.56 -15.31 -14.89
CA PHE A 18 5.24 -13.90 -14.67
C PHE A 18 6.44 -13.03 -14.28
N GLU A 19 7.39 -13.54 -13.49
CA GLU A 19 8.63 -12.84 -13.13
C GLU A 19 9.48 -12.57 -14.37
N LEU A 20 9.67 -13.59 -15.23
CA LEU A 20 10.40 -13.45 -16.48
C LEU A 20 9.68 -12.50 -17.45
N ALA A 21 8.36 -12.56 -17.52
CA ALA A 21 7.57 -11.61 -18.32
C ALA A 21 7.78 -10.17 -17.83
N TYR A 22 7.72 -9.94 -16.51
CA TYR A 22 7.96 -8.64 -15.88
C TYR A 22 9.37 -8.10 -16.20
N ASP A 23 10.40 -8.93 -16.07
CA ASP A 23 11.79 -8.55 -16.36
C ASP A 23 12.01 -8.22 -17.84
N LEU A 24 11.39 -8.97 -18.75
CA LEU A 24 11.47 -8.74 -20.20
C LEU A 24 10.70 -7.48 -20.62
N TYR A 25 9.53 -7.21 -20.04
CA TYR A 25 8.84 -5.93 -20.25
C TYR A 25 9.64 -4.76 -19.69
N SER A 26 10.29 -4.91 -18.53
CA SER A 26 11.15 -3.86 -17.96
C SER A 26 12.31 -3.50 -18.88
N GLN A 27 13.01 -4.50 -19.42
CA GLN A 27 14.05 -4.28 -20.44
C GLN A 27 13.49 -3.68 -21.74
N ALA A 28 12.28 -4.05 -22.16
CA ALA A 28 11.62 -3.44 -23.33
C ALA A 28 11.30 -1.95 -23.09
N ILE A 29 10.87 -1.59 -21.87
CA ILE A 29 10.56 -0.21 -21.45
C ILE A 29 11.83 0.65 -21.42
N GLU A 30 12.98 0.11 -20.99
CA GLU A 30 14.26 0.84 -21.07
C GLU A 30 14.62 1.27 -22.50
N ILE A 31 14.31 0.43 -23.49
CA ILE A 31 14.53 0.72 -24.91
C ILE A 31 13.41 1.61 -25.49
N SER A 32 12.17 1.49 -24.99
CA SER A 32 10.99 2.19 -25.53
C SER A 32 10.12 2.80 -24.41
N PRO A 33 10.61 3.83 -23.70
CA PRO A 33 10.01 4.35 -22.46
C PRO A 33 8.69 5.15 -22.64
N ASN A 34 8.21 5.24 -23.89
CA ASN A 34 6.96 5.91 -24.26
C ASN A 34 5.91 4.94 -24.85
N SER A 35 6.13 3.62 -24.79
CA SER A 35 5.14 2.65 -25.23
C SER A 35 4.10 2.37 -24.14
N ALA A 36 2.88 2.89 -24.32
CA ALA A 36 1.77 2.64 -23.40
C ALA A 36 1.45 1.14 -23.26
N GLU A 37 1.63 0.35 -24.33
CA GLU A 37 1.39 -1.09 -24.31
C GLU A 37 2.33 -1.82 -23.35
N LEU A 38 3.62 -1.48 -23.35
CA LEU A 38 4.59 -2.14 -22.47
C LEU A 38 4.28 -1.93 -20.99
N PHE A 39 3.85 -0.72 -20.61
CA PHE A 39 3.39 -0.45 -19.24
C PHE A 39 2.09 -1.19 -18.91
N ALA A 40 1.10 -1.20 -19.82
CA ALA A 40 -0.16 -1.90 -19.59
C ALA A 40 0.02 -3.44 -19.47
N ASP A 41 0.94 -4.01 -20.24
CA ASP A 41 1.24 -5.43 -20.26
C ASP A 41 2.18 -5.81 -19.07
N ARG A 42 3.10 -4.94 -18.64
CA ARG A 42 3.86 -5.13 -17.39
C ARG A 42 2.98 -5.04 -16.15
N ALA A 43 2.03 -4.10 -16.10
CA ALA A 43 1.01 -4.04 -15.05
C ALA A 43 0.21 -5.35 -14.94
N GLN A 44 0.00 -6.06 -16.05
CA GLN A 44 -0.64 -7.37 -16.06
C GLN A 44 0.22 -8.45 -15.38
N ALA A 45 1.53 -8.45 -15.62
CA ALA A 45 2.48 -9.31 -14.93
C ALA A 45 2.52 -8.99 -13.43
N SER A 46 2.64 -7.71 -13.05
CA SER A 46 2.62 -7.29 -11.64
C SER A 46 1.31 -7.68 -10.92
N ILE A 47 0.14 -7.64 -11.57
CA ILE A 47 -1.12 -8.18 -10.99
C ILE A 47 -1.03 -9.69 -10.72
N LYS A 48 -0.43 -10.46 -11.61
CA LYS A 48 -0.25 -11.92 -11.44
C LYS A 48 0.74 -12.23 -10.31
N LEU A 49 1.78 -11.42 -10.16
CA LEU A 49 2.76 -11.46 -9.07
C LEU A 49 2.21 -10.92 -7.74
N GLN A 50 0.99 -10.38 -7.72
CA GLN A 50 0.38 -9.68 -6.57
C GLN A 50 1.07 -8.35 -6.16
N ASN A 51 1.94 -7.81 -7.02
CA ASN A 51 2.53 -6.48 -6.91
C ASN A 51 1.51 -5.40 -7.34
N PHE A 52 0.40 -5.29 -6.62
CA PHE A 52 -0.74 -4.46 -7.05
C PHE A 52 -0.41 -2.95 -7.10
N THR A 53 0.41 -2.46 -6.17
CA THR A 53 0.85 -1.05 -6.14
C THR A 53 1.65 -0.65 -7.39
N GLU A 54 2.56 -1.51 -7.81
CA GLU A 54 3.33 -1.37 -9.05
C GLU A 54 2.44 -1.45 -10.29
N ALA A 55 1.48 -2.39 -10.30
CA ALA A 55 0.51 -2.47 -11.37
C ALA A 55 -0.37 -1.21 -11.50
N VAL A 56 -0.72 -0.55 -10.39
CA VAL A 56 -1.39 0.77 -10.42
C VAL A 56 -0.46 1.84 -11.01
N ALA A 57 0.83 1.86 -10.64
CA ALA A 57 1.80 2.82 -11.17
C ALA A 57 1.98 2.67 -12.70
N ASP A 58 2.21 1.45 -13.17
CA ASP A 58 2.35 1.15 -14.60
C ASP A 58 1.04 1.39 -15.37
N ALA A 59 -0.11 1.02 -14.82
CA ALA A 59 -1.40 1.30 -15.46
C ALA A 59 -1.69 2.81 -15.55
N ASN A 60 -1.33 3.60 -14.53
CA ASN A 60 -1.36 5.07 -14.63
C ASN A 60 -0.42 5.57 -15.73
N ARG A 61 0.81 5.03 -15.83
CA ARG A 61 1.78 5.44 -16.86
C ARG A 61 1.29 5.11 -18.28
N ALA A 62 0.63 3.97 -18.47
CA ALA A 62 -0.04 3.63 -19.72
C ALA A 62 -1.19 4.60 -20.05
N ILE A 63 -2.00 5.01 -19.05
CA ILE A 63 -3.07 6.00 -19.22
C ILE A 63 -2.52 7.40 -19.55
N GLU A 64 -1.39 7.81 -18.97
CA GLU A 64 -0.71 9.09 -19.29
C GLU A 64 -0.23 9.12 -20.74
N LEU A 65 0.31 8.01 -21.24
CA LEU A 65 0.82 7.87 -22.60
C LEU A 65 -0.30 7.69 -23.63
N GLU A 66 -1.35 6.93 -23.29
CA GLU A 66 -2.51 6.71 -24.15
C GLU A 66 -3.83 6.76 -23.35
N PRO A 67 -4.46 7.94 -23.19
CA PRO A 67 -5.71 8.10 -22.44
C PRO A 67 -6.93 7.37 -23.02
N SER A 68 -6.83 6.83 -24.24
CA SER A 68 -7.86 5.99 -24.89
C SER A 68 -7.74 4.50 -24.57
N MET A 69 -6.65 4.07 -23.92
CA MET A 69 -6.35 2.66 -23.71
C MET A 69 -7.23 2.01 -22.63
N SER A 70 -8.40 1.50 -23.01
CA SER A 70 -9.34 0.81 -22.10
C SER A 70 -8.69 -0.31 -21.29
N LYS A 71 -7.73 -1.06 -21.86
CA LYS A 71 -6.97 -2.09 -21.13
C LYS A 71 -6.18 -1.55 -19.94
N ALA A 72 -5.64 -0.32 -20.02
CA ALA A 72 -4.88 0.27 -18.91
C ALA A 72 -5.81 0.62 -17.73
N TYR A 73 -7.00 1.18 -18.00
CA TYR A 73 -8.02 1.40 -16.98
C TYR A 73 -8.48 0.10 -16.31
N TRP A 74 -8.64 -0.98 -17.08
CA TRP A 74 -8.93 -2.31 -16.55
C TRP A 74 -7.83 -2.81 -15.60
N ARG A 75 -6.55 -2.68 -15.97
CA ARG A 75 -5.40 -3.07 -15.12
C ARG A 75 -5.38 -2.26 -13.82
N LYS A 76 -5.51 -0.94 -13.91
CA LYS A 76 -5.60 -0.04 -12.75
C LYS A 76 -6.72 -0.46 -11.80
N ALA A 77 -7.93 -0.64 -12.32
CA ALA A 77 -9.07 -1.05 -11.51
C ALA A 77 -8.87 -2.39 -10.83
N THR A 78 -8.41 -3.41 -11.57
CA THR A 78 -8.12 -4.75 -11.04
C THR A 78 -7.14 -4.67 -9.86
N ALA A 79 -6.10 -3.85 -9.99
CA ALA A 79 -5.10 -3.67 -8.95
C ALA A 79 -5.64 -2.87 -7.74
N CYS A 80 -6.38 -1.78 -7.95
CA CYS A 80 -7.04 -1.03 -6.89
C CYS A 80 -8.05 -1.89 -6.09
N MET A 81 -8.84 -2.75 -6.74
CA MET A 81 -9.75 -3.69 -6.05
C MET A 81 -8.99 -4.67 -5.14
N LYS A 82 -7.76 -5.07 -5.52
CA LYS A 82 -6.89 -5.92 -4.70
C LYS A 82 -6.18 -5.18 -3.56
N LEU A 83 -6.16 -3.84 -3.60
CA LEU A 83 -5.67 -2.95 -2.54
C LEU A 83 -6.80 -2.44 -1.61
N GLU A 84 -8.03 -2.92 -1.79
CA GLU A 84 -9.23 -2.44 -1.10
C GLU A 84 -9.44 -0.91 -1.36
N GLU A 85 -9.12 -0.44 -2.58
CA GLU A 85 -9.33 0.95 -3.04
C GLU A 85 -10.55 1.05 -3.97
N TYR A 86 -11.72 0.64 -3.49
CA TYR A 86 -12.92 0.40 -4.31
C TYR A 86 -13.44 1.65 -5.06
N GLU A 87 -13.39 2.83 -4.44
CA GLU A 87 -13.81 4.08 -5.11
C GLU A 87 -12.85 4.43 -6.28
N THR A 88 -11.54 4.27 -6.08
CA THR A 88 -10.53 4.49 -7.14
C THR A 88 -10.68 3.47 -8.27
N ALA A 89 -11.00 2.22 -7.92
CA ALA A 89 -11.30 1.18 -8.90
C ALA A 89 -12.55 1.52 -9.71
N LYS A 90 -13.66 1.90 -9.05
CA LYS A 90 -14.92 2.30 -9.71
C LYS A 90 -14.70 3.42 -10.73
N VAL A 91 -14.04 4.52 -10.35
CA VAL A 91 -13.74 5.64 -11.27
C VAL A 91 -12.90 5.19 -12.47
N ALA A 92 -11.93 4.29 -12.26
CA ALA A 92 -11.15 3.73 -13.36
C ALA A 92 -12.01 2.84 -14.28
N LEU A 93 -12.91 2.02 -13.73
CA LEU A 93 -13.81 1.16 -14.50
C LEU A 93 -14.85 1.96 -15.31
N GLU A 94 -15.45 2.99 -14.73
CA GLU A 94 -16.37 3.89 -15.43
C GLU A 94 -15.69 4.55 -16.63
N LYS A 95 -14.44 5.02 -16.44
CA LYS A 95 -13.65 5.58 -17.53
C LYS A 95 -13.32 4.53 -18.59
N GLY A 96 -12.94 3.32 -18.20
CA GLY A 96 -12.70 2.20 -19.12
C GLY A 96 -13.95 1.79 -19.91
N ALA A 97 -15.11 1.72 -19.26
CA ALA A 97 -16.41 1.44 -19.88
C ALA A 97 -16.79 2.50 -20.92
N SER A 98 -16.51 3.79 -20.65
CA SER A 98 -16.76 4.87 -21.62
C SER A 98 -15.91 4.75 -22.90
N LEU A 99 -14.77 4.06 -22.83
CA LEU A 99 -13.86 3.82 -23.96
C LEU A 99 -14.14 2.49 -24.68
N ALA A 100 -14.81 1.54 -24.02
CA ALA A 100 -15.17 0.24 -24.58
C ALA A 100 -16.66 -0.10 -24.36
N PRO A 101 -17.60 0.69 -24.91
CA PRO A 101 -19.03 0.47 -24.73
C PRO A 101 -19.46 -0.87 -25.34
N GLY A 102 -19.81 -1.82 -24.47
CA GLY A 102 -20.17 -3.20 -24.84
C GLY A 102 -19.35 -4.27 -24.10
N ASP A 103 -18.23 -3.90 -23.48
CA ASP A 103 -17.47 -4.81 -22.61
C ASP A 103 -18.11 -4.89 -21.21
N SER A 104 -19.01 -5.85 -21.05
CA SER A 104 -19.78 -6.10 -19.81
C SER A 104 -18.91 -6.44 -18.59
N ARG A 105 -17.63 -6.74 -18.78
CA ARG A 105 -16.71 -6.98 -17.67
C ARG A 105 -16.55 -5.73 -16.81
N PHE A 106 -16.53 -4.53 -17.41
CA PHE A 106 -16.44 -3.27 -16.65
C PHE A 106 -17.67 -3.06 -15.77
N THR A 107 -18.88 -3.24 -16.32
CA THR A 107 -20.13 -3.05 -15.57
C THR A 107 -20.27 -4.05 -14.41
N ASN A 108 -19.77 -5.27 -14.58
CA ASN A 108 -19.77 -6.28 -13.52
C ASN A 108 -18.85 -5.87 -12.35
N LEU A 109 -17.63 -5.40 -12.63
CA LEU A 109 -16.71 -4.95 -11.59
C LEU A 109 -17.14 -3.62 -10.94
N ILE A 110 -17.85 -2.73 -11.67
CA ILE A 110 -18.43 -1.51 -11.07
C ILE A 110 -19.42 -1.91 -9.98
N LYS A 111 -20.32 -2.86 -10.27
CA LYS A 111 -21.28 -3.39 -9.30
C LYS A 111 -20.58 -4.03 -8.09
N GLU A 112 -19.50 -4.79 -8.29
CA GLU A 112 -18.70 -5.36 -7.20
C GLU A 112 -18.06 -4.25 -6.33
N CYS A 113 -17.53 -3.18 -6.95
CA CYS A 113 -17.01 -2.03 -6.20
C CYS A 113 -18.11 -1.34 -5.38
N GLU A 114 -19.30 -1.12 -5.96
CA GLU A 114 -20.44 -0.50 -5.27
C GLU A 114 -20.93 -1.33 -4.07
N GLU A 115 -20.96 -2.66 -4.20
CA GLU A 115 -21.27 -3.57 -3.09
C GLU A 115 -20.25 -3.45 -1.96
N ARG A 116 -18.94 -3.39 -2.28
CA ARG A 116 -17.88 -3.21 -1.28
C ARG A 116 -17.90 -1.85 -0.60
N ILE A 117 -18.12 -0.77 -1.35
CA ILE A 117 -18.26 0.58 -0.79
C ILE A 117 -19.46 0.67 0.15
N ALA A 118 -20.57 0.00 -0.20
CA ALA A 118 -21.76 -0.08 0.66
C ALA A 118 -21.54 -0.93 1.93
N GLU A 119 -20.78 -2.03 1.85
CA GLU A 119 -20.34 -2.81 3.02
C GLU A 119 -19.52 -1.93 3.98
N GLU A 120 -18.46 -1.28 3.49
CA GLU A 120 -17.58 -0.39 4.28
C GLU A 120 -18.37 0.76 4.94
N THR A 121 -19.23 1.43 4.17
CA THR A 121 -20.06 2.54 4.68
C THR A 121 -21.09 2.05 5.71
N GLY A 122 -21.63 0.85 5.53
CA GLY A 122 -22.59 0.21 6.44
C GLY A 122 -21.95 -0.32 7.74
N GLU A 123 -20.65 -0.54 7.77
CA GLU A 123 -19.90 -0.83 9.01
C GLU A 123 -19.63 0.45 9.81
N LEU A 124 -19.24 1.54 9.13
CA LEU A 124 -19.00 2.84 9.76
C LEU A 124 -20.26 3.39 10.48
N GLN A 125 -21.45 3.20 9.90
CA GLN A 125 -22.72 3.64 10.50
C GLN A 125 -23.18 2.82 11.72
N LYS A 126 -22.56 1.66 12.00
CA LYS A 126 -22.91 0.82 13.16
C LYS A 126 -22.12 1.15 14.43
N GLN A 127 -21.14 2.06 14.35
CA GLN A 127 -20.45 2.56 15.54
C GLN A 127 -21.34 3.57 16.28
N PRO A 128 -21.68 3.36 17.56
CA PRO A 128 -22.43 4.35 18.32
C PRO A 128 -21.65 5.66 18.43
N LEU A 129 -22.34 6.79 18.24
CA LEU A 129 -21.80 8.10 18.61
C LEU A 129 -21.74 8.18 20.15
N GLU A 130 -20.58 7.83 20.71
CA GLU A 130 -20.23 8.09 22.11
C GLU A 130 -20.13 9.61 22.32
N THR A 131 -21.23 10.23 22.69
CA THR A 131 -21.25 11.59 23.23
C THR A 131 -20.44 11.60 24.53
N GLY A 132 -19.26 12.22 24.54
CA GLY A 132 -18.38 12.25 25.70
C GLY A 132 -19.05 12.87 26.94
N PRO A 133 -18.98 12.23 28.12
CA PRO A 133 -19.57 12.77 29.34
C PRO A 133 -18.69 13.86 29.95
N THR A 134 -19.25 15.06 30.10
CA THR A 134 -18.69 16.11 30.95
C THR A 134 -18.77 15.72 32.43
N ASN A 135 -17.68 15.94 33.16
CA ASN A 135 -17.59 15.81 34.61
C ASN A 135 -18.74 16.49 35.37
N VAL A 136 -19.39 15.75 36.29
CA VAL A 136 -19.98 16.30 37.52
C VAL A 136 -19.67 15.34 38.67
N VAL A 137 -19.39 15.88 39.86
CA VAL A 137 -18.77 15.20 41.02
C VAL A 137 -19.74 15.11 42.21
N SER A 138 -19.47 14.19 43.16
CA SER A 138 -20.08 14.02 44.51
C SER A 138 -21.45 13.29 44.58
N THR A 139 -21.79 12.47 45.60
CA THR A 139 -21.14 12.08 46.89
C THR A 139 -21.87 10.89 47.55
N ASN A 140 -21.16 10.06 48.36
CA ASN A 140 -21.61 9.37 49.61
C ASN A 140 -22.80 8.35 49.56
N ASN A 141 -22.90 7.26 50.35
CA ASN A 141 -22.06 6.57 51.37
C ASN A 141 -22.71 5.19 51.75
N VAL A 142 -22.05 4.37 52.59
CA VAL A 142 -22.57 3.25 53.45
C VAL A 142 -22.58 1.80 52.88
N GLN A 143 -21.47 1.06 53.12
CA GLN A 143 -21.27 -0.19 53.92
C GLN A 143 -22.44 -1.16 54.30
N PRO A 144 -22.19 -2.40 54.84
CA PRO A 144 -20.95 -3.21 54.98
C PRO A 144 -21.13 -4.75 54.71
N ALA A 145 -20.21 -5.60 55.23
CA ALA A 145 -20.31 -7.04 55.57
C ALA A 145 -19.90 -8.10 54.50
N THR A 146 -19.27 -9.27 54.78
CA THR A 146 -18.20 -9.72 55.75
C THR A 146 -17.79 -11.19 55.41
N ASN A 147 -16.67 -11.67 55.98
CA ASN A 147 -16.19 -13.07 56.06
C ASN A 147 -15.47 -13.66 54.82
N ILE A 148 -14.45 -14.53 54.86
CA ILE A 148 -13.35 -14.99 55.77
C ILE A 148 -12.98 -16.45 55.34
N SER A 149 -11.72 -16.89 55.58
CA SER A 149 -11.13 -18.24 55.39
C SER A 149 -10.69 -18.62 53.95
N SER A 150 -9.42 -18.97 53.65
CA SER A 150 -8.42 -19.95 54.20
C SER A 150 -8.64 -21.38 53.65
N THR A 151 -7.65 -22.23 53.31
CA THR A 151 -6.16 -22.23 53.40
C THR A 151 -5.58 -23.39 52.53
N GLU A 152 -4.24 -23.46 52.37
CA GLU A 152 -3.41 -24.68 52.06
C GLU A 152 -3.61 -25.38 50.68
N ASP A 153 -2.62 -25.55 49.79
CA ASP A 153 -1.29 -26.22 49.82
C ASP A 153 -1.30 -27.70 49.38
N VAL A 154 -0.36 -28.07 48.48
CA VAL A 154 0.46 -29.31 48.40
C VAL A 154 1.10 -29.50 47.00
N GLU A 155 2.34 -30.02 46.96
CA GLU A 155 3.30 -30.01 45.85
C GLU A 155 3.37 -31.29 44.95
N THR A 156 4.23 -31.21 43.90
CA THR A 156 5.03 -32.29 43.26
C THR A 156 4.33 -33.32 42.34
N VAL A 157 4.95 -33.94 41.29
CA VAL A 157 6.30 -33.91 40.65
C VAL A 157 6.24 -34.37 39.16
N MET A 158 7.21 -33.91 38.34
CA MET A 158 7.92 -34.59 37.20
C MET A 158 7.11 -35.31 36.08
N ASP A 159 7.12 -34.77 34.84
CA ASP A 159 8.00 -35.17 33.69
C ASP A 159 7.27 -36.21 32.77
N VAL A 160 7.54 -36.50 31.49
CA VAL A 160 8.69 -36.31 30.57
C VAL A 160 8.20 -36.03 29.12
N SER A 161 9.08 -35.46 28.26
CA SER A 161 9.15 -35.59 26.77
C SER A 161 8.88 -34.34 25.92
N ASN A 162 9.96 -33.88 25.30
CA ASN A 162 10.08 -32.75 24.40
C ASN A 162 9.95 -33.20 22.93
N GLU A 163 8.97 -32.71 22.18
CA GLU A 163 9.04 -32.67 20.72
C GLU A 163 8.90 -31.23 20.22
N ALA A 164 10.02 -30.69 19.78
CA ALA A 164 10.10 -29.35 19.20
C ALA A 164 9.46 -29.33 17.81
N ALA A 165 8.16 -29.08 17.76
CA ALA A 165 7.50 -28.66 16.53
C ALA A 165 8.17 -27.37 16.05
N MET A 166 8.94 -27.45 14.95
CA MET A 166 9.51 -26.27 14.31
C MET A 166 8.39 -25.34 13.88
N ALA A 167 8.18 -24.26 14.64
CA ALA A 167 7.25 -23.22 14.26
C ALA A 167 7.70 -22.64 12.92
N ALA A 168 6.89 -22.83 11.88
CA ALA A 168 7.01 -22.05 10.66
C ALA A 168 7.00 -20.56 11.05
N PRO A 169 7.83 -19.69 10.44
CA PRO A 169 7.92 -18.29 10.84
C PRO A 169 6.53 -17.66 10.77
N ALA A 170 6.01 -17.28 11.94
CA ALA A 170 4.75 -16.59 12.04
C ALA A 170 4.82 -15.34 11.16
N ARG A 171 3.86 -15.17 10.25
CA ARG A 171 3.85 -14.02 9.33
C ARG A 171 3.93 -12.75 10.19
N PRO A 172 4.80 -11.78 9.83
CA PRO A 172 4.95 -10.57 10.63
C PRO A 172 3.58 -9.90 10.75
N LYS A 173 3.18 -9.61 11.99
CA LYS A 173 1.84 -9.13 12.34
C LYS A 173 1.45 -7.88 11.55
N TYR A 174 2.45 -7.04 11.30
CA TYR A 174 2.36 -5.86 10.48
C TYR A 174 3.33 -6.02 9.31
N ARG A 175 2.86 -5.65 8.11
CA ARG A 175 3.69 -5.51 6.90
C ARG A 175 3.48 -4.11 6.35
N HIS A 176 4.46 -3.56 5.66
CA HIS A 176 4.33 -2.27 5.00
C HIS A 176 4.71 -2.36 3.52
N GLU A 177 4.05 -1.54 2.71
CA GLU A 177 4.35 -1.35 1.30
C GLU A 177 4.37 0.15 1.00
N PHE A 178 4.94 0.54 -0.13
CA PHE A 178 4.86 1.92 -0.60
C PHE A 178 4.67 1.99 -2.11
N TYR A 179 4.10 3.10 -2.56
CA TYR A 179 4.12 3.51 -3.95
C TYR A 179 4.38 5.01 -4.04
N GLN A 180 4.54 5.54 -5.25
CA GLN A 180 4.81 6.96 -5.44
C GLN A 180 4.18 7.52 -6.70
N LYS A 181 3.91 8.82 -6.63
CA LYS A 181 3.59 9.74 -7.73
C LYS A 181 4.80 10.69 -7.90
N PRO A 182 4.82 11.60 -8.89
CA PRO A 182 5.87 12.60 -8.99
C PRO A 182 6.05 13.43 -7.71
N GLU A 183 4.96 13.85 -7.06
CA GLU A 183 4.99 14.75 -5.89
C GLU A 183 4.62 14.10 -4.54
N GLU A 184 4.22 12.82 -4.52
CA GLU A 184 3.70 12.14 -3.33
C GLU A 184 4.34 10.74 -3.20
N VAL A 185 4.66 10.30 -1.99
CA VAL A 185 4.92 8.90 -1.65
C VAL A 185 3.79 8.45 -0.74
N VAL A 186 3.18 7.30 -1.03
CA VAL A 186 2.16 6.72 -0.16
C VAL A 186 2.74 5.45 0.45
N VAL A 187 2.72 5.38 1.78
CA VAL A 187 3.17 4.24 2.58
C VAL A 187 1.95 3.65 3.27
N THR A 188 1.77 2.34 3.13
CA THR A 188 0.64 1.61 3.71
C THR A 188 1.18 0.61 4.73
N VAL A 189 0.83 0.76 6.00
CA VAL A 189 1.12 -0.22 7.05
C VAL A 189 -0.13 -1.07 7.26
N PHE A 190 -0.12 -2.33 6.83
CA PHE A 190 -1.25 -3.24 6.98
C PHE A 190 -1.32 -3.72 8.43
N ALA A 191 -2.43 -3.38 9.09
CA ALA A 191 -2.62 -3.51 10.53
C ALA A 191 -4.12 -3.69 10.83
N LYS A 192 -4.57 -4.94 10.95
CA LYS A 192 -6.00 -5.25 11.11
C LYS A 192 -6.47 -5.05 12.55
N GLY A 193 -7.61 -4.39 12.71
CA GLY A 193 -8.31 -4.24 13.99
C GLY A 193 -7.65 -3.29 15.00
N ILE A 194 -6.71 -2.45 14.56
CA ILE A 194 -5.99 -1.53 15.44
C ILE A 194 -6.81 -0.24 15.67
N PRO A 195 -7.13 0.14 16.92
CA PRO A 195 -7.79 1.40 17.21
C PRO A 195 -6.92 2.61 16.84
N ALA A 196 -7.48 3.65 16.24
CA ALA A 196 -6.73 4.86 15.85
C ALA A 196 -5.95 5.51 17.01
N LYS A 197 -6.50 5.46 18.24
CA LYS A 197 -5.84 5.93 19.47
C LYS A 197 -4.54 5.19 19.85
N ASN A 198 -4.31 4.02 19.27
CA ASN A 198 -3.11 3.18 19.49
C ASN A 198 -2.03 3.41 18.41
N VAL A 199 -2.29 4.28 17.42
CA VAL A 199 -1.39 4.59 16.31
C VAL A 199 -0.86 6.00 16.45
N THR A 200 0.46 6.16 16.43
CA THR A 200 1.14 7.47 16.36
C THR A 200 1.94 7.54 15.06
N VAL A 201 1.84 8.65 14.34
CA VAL A 201 2.58 8.91 13.10
C VAL A 201 3.21 10.29 13.15
N ASP A 202 4.54 10.36 13.02
CA ASP A 202 5.31 11.60 13.05
C ASP A 202 6.09 11.81 11.74
N PHE A 203 6.21 13.07 11.33
CA PHE A 203 6.88 13.48 10.09
C PHE A 203 8.08 14.39 10.37
N GLY A 204 9.29 13.91 10.08
CA GLY A 204 10.51 14.72 10.00
C GLY A 204 10.87 15.04 8.54
N GLU A 205 11.80 15.99 8.30
CA GLU A 205 12.20 16.38 6.92
C GLU A 205 12.64 15.20 6.01
N GLN A 206 13.20 14.13 6.60
CA GLN A 206 13.66 12.94 5.88
C GLN A 206 13.36 11.65 6.69
N ILE A 207 12.35 11.69 7.57
CA ILE A 207 12.00 10.59 8.47
C ILE A 207 10.48 10.47 8.51
N LEU A 208 9.98 9.24 8.35
CA LEU A 208 8.66 8.84 8.79
C LEU A 208 8.84 8.04 10.08
N SER A 209 8.02 8.27 11.10
CA SER A 209 7.88 7.37 12.24
C SER A 209 6.44 6.88 12.33
N VAL A 210 6.25 5.59 12.55
CA VAL A 210 4.96 4.95 12.82
C VAL A 210 5.13 4.03 14.01
N SER A 211 4.38 4.29 15.08
CA SER A 211 4.28 3.42 16.25
C SER A 211 2.87 2.89 16.41
N ILE A 212 2.74 1.58 16.64
CA ILE A 212 1.48 0.93 17.01
C ILE A 212 1.67 0.26 18.37
N ASP A 213 1.02 0.83 19.40
CA ASP A 213 1.09 0.36 20.78
C ASP A 213 -0.29 -0.14 21.22
N VAL A 214 -0.43 -1.46 21.34
CA VAL A 214 -1.66 -2.11 21.78
C VAL A 214 -1.42 -2.73 23.17
N PRO A 215 -2.23 -2.39 24.18
CA PRO A 215 -2.06 -2.95 25.53
C PRO A 215 -2.05 -4.48 25.54
N GLY A 216 -0.95 -5.07 26.01
CA GLY A 216 -0.75 -6.52 26.07
C GLY A 216 -0.06 -7.13 24.84
N GLU A 217 0.37 -6.31 23.88
CA GLU A 217 1.07 -6.74 22.67
C GLU A 217 2.45 -6.07 22.56
N GLU A 218 3.35 -6.61 21.73
CA GLU A 218 4.62 -5.96 21.42
C GLU A 218 4.42 -4.74 20.51
N ALA A 219 4.93 -3.58 20.93
CA ALA A 219 4.76 -2.33 20.21
C ALA A 219 5.56 -2.30 18.90
N TYR A 220 4.86 -2.20 17.77
CA TYR A 220 5.47 -2.11 16.45
C TYR A 220 6.02 -0.71 16.20
N HIS A 221 7.27 -0.64 15.75
CA HIS A 221 7.97 0.59 15.43
C HIS A 221 8.51 0.51 14.00
N PHE A 222 8.14 1.48 13.17
CA PHE A 222 8.61 1.61 11.80
C PHE A 222 9.07 3.04 11.54
N GLN A 223 10.39 3.23 11.55
CA GLN A 223 11.00 4.56 11.46
C GLN A 223 12.06 4.63 10.33
N PRO A 224 11.66 4.49 9.05
CA PRO A 224 12.58 4.56 7.93
C PRO A 224 13.20 5.95 7.80
N ARG A 225 14.51 5.99 7.52
CA ARG A 225 15.12 7.19 6.93
C ARG A 225 14.74 7.22 5.46
N LEU A 226 13.92 8.19 5.07
CA LEU A 226 13.35 8.27 3.73
C LEU A 226 14.41 8.57 2.66
N PHE A 227 14.23 8.03 1.46
CA PHE A 227 15.15 8.24 0.33
C PHE A 227 15.33 9.73 0.01
N GLY A 228 14.21 10.46 -0.17
CA GLY A 228 14.19 11.90 -0.41
C GLY A 228 13.63 12.69 0.78
N LYS A 229 13.77 14.02 0.71
CA LYS A 229 13.10 14.92 1.67
C LYS A 229 11.60 14.98 1.41
N ILE A 230 10.84 15.20 2.49
CA ILE A 230 9.40 15.43 2.48
C ILE A 230 9.07 16.82 3.01
N ILE A 231 7.81 17.26 2.86
CA ILE A 231 7.28 18.50 3.43
C ILE A 231 6.32 18.10 4.57
N PRO A 232 6.76 18.04 5.85
CA PRO A 232 5.95 17.54 6.96
C PRO A 232 4.56 18.18 7.06
N ALA A 233 4.47 19.51 6.89
CA ALA A 233 3.21 20.26 6.94
C ALA A 233 2.21 19.95 5.81
N LYS A 234 2.60 19.17 4.80
CA LYS A 234 1.73 18.66 3.71
C LYS A 234 1.52 17.15 3.79
N CYS A 235 2.14 16.47 4.76
CA CYS A 235 1.96 15.05 4.98
C CYS A 235 0.68 14.80 5.79
N ARG A 236 0.04 13.66 5.57
CA ARG A 236 -1.21 13.26 6.23
C ARG A 236 -1.27 11.75 6.39
N TYR A 237 -2.03 11.25 7.34
CA TYR A 237 -2.30 9.83 7.49
C TYR A 237 -3.76 9.58 7.89
N GLU A 238 -4.20 8.35 7.67
CA GLU A 238 -5.54 7.87 8.00
C GLU A 238 -5.42 6.45 8.57
N VAL A 239 -6.11 6.18 9.68
CA VAL A 239 -6.15 4.84 10.30
C VAL A 239 -7.48 4.19 9.96
N LEU A 240 -7.41 3.13 9.15
CA LEU A 240 -8.55 2.33 8.72
C LEU A 240 -8.57 0.98 9.47
N SER A 241 -9.66 0.23 9.33
CA SER A 241 -9.84 -1.08 9.99
C SER A 241 -8.81 -2.13 9.57
N THR A 242 -8.21 -2.02 8.38
CA THR A 242 -7.24 -2.97 7.83
C THR A 242 -5.81 -2.43 7.67
N LYS A 243 -5.62 -1.10 7.70
CA LYS A 243 -4.36 -0.44 7.33
C LYS A 243 -4.25 0.98 7.90
N VAL A 244 -3.02 1.45 8.09
CA VAL A 244 -2.68 2.87 8.23
C VAL A 244 -2.16 3.35 6.88
N GLU A 245 -2.86 4.28 6.23
CA GLU A 245 -2.41 4.90 4.98
C GLU A 245 -1.74 6.24 5.28
N ILE A 246 -0.52 6.42 4.78
CA ILE A 246 0.33 7.57 5.09
C ILE A 246 0.77 8.21 3.78
N ARG A 247 0.41 9.47 3.56
CA ARG A 247 0.72 10.20 2.34
C ARG A 247 1.74 11.30 2.62
N LEU A 248 2.95 11.08 2.12
CA LEU A 248 4.11 11.93 2.27
C LEU A 248 4.22 12.86 1.04
N ALA A 249 4.15 14.17 1.25
CA ALA A 249 4.43 15.14 0.19
C ALA A 249 5.94 15.23 -0.04
N LYS A 250 6.43 14.91 -1.25
CA LYS A 250 7.86 15.03 -1.58
C LYS A 250 8.28 16.51 -1.62
N ALA A 251 9.51 16.80 -1.20
CA ALA A 251 10.10 18.13 -1.36
C ALA A 251 10.57 18.40 -2.80
N GLU A 252 10.92 17.35 -3.54
CA GLU A 252 11.39 17.41 -4.94
C GLU A 252 10.66 16.36 -5.78
N PRO A 253 10.31 16.65 -7.05
CA PRO A 253 9.58 15.73 -7.93
C PRO A 253 10.48 14.64 -8.53
N ILE A 254 11.19 13.90 -7.68
CA ILE A 254 12.13 12.84 -8.05
C ILE A 254 11.53 11.45 -7.83
N GLN A 255 11.90 10.49 -8.68
CA GLN A 255 11.57 9.08 -8.49
C GLN A 255 12.51 8.49 -7.43
N TRP A 256 11.94 7.88 -6.39
CA TRP A 256 12.69 7.19 -5.33
C TRP A 256 12.90 5.73 -5.74
N SER A 257 14.15 5.24 -5.75
CA SER A 257 14.44 3.83 -6.08
C SER A 257 14.06 2.86 -4.95
N SER A 258 13.87 3.37 -3.74
CA SER A 258 13.51 2.65 -2.52
C SER A 258 12.79 3.62 -1.58
N LEU A 259 12.01 3.11 -0.62
CA LEU A 259 11.45 3.97 0.44
C LEU A 259 12.57 4.52 1.34
N GLU A 260 13.54 3.68 1.66
CA GLU A 260 14.66 4.00 2.55
C GLU A 260 15.88 4.53 1.81
N PHE A 261 16.65 5.39 2.49
CA PHE A 261 17.95 5.86 2.04
C PHE A 261 19.03 4.79 2.27
N SER A 262 19.40 4.08 1.21
CA SER A 262 20.55 3.16 1.22
C SER A 262 21.83 3.88 0.75
N LYS A 263 22.92 3.74 1.51
CA LYS A 263 24.21 4.40 1.22
C LYS A 263 24.96 3.89 -0.03
N GLY A 264 24.38 2.92 -0.76
CA GLY A 264 25.00 2.23 -1.89
C GLY A 264 24.44 2.59 -3.28
N ALA A 265 23.33 3.32 -3.37
CA ALA A 265 22.74 3.71 -4.66
C ALA A 265 23.48 4.93 -5.25
N VAL A 266 24.53 4.69 -6.03
CA VAL A 266 25.17 5.72 -6.85
C VAL A 266 24.19 6.12 -7.96
N VAL A 267 23.52 7.26 -7.77
CA VAL A 267 22.64 7.85 -8.79
C VAL A 267 23.49 8.31 -9.98
N PRO A 268 23.22 7.86 -11.22
CA PRO A 268 23.82 8.46 -12.39
C PRO A 268 23.25 9.87 -12.56
N GLN A 269 24.04 10.89 -12.26
CA GLN A 269 23.67 12.27 -12.60
C GLN A 269 23.51 12.37 -14.12
N ARG A 270 22.28 12.69 -14.57
CA ARG A 270 22.05 13.11 -15.96
C ARG A 270 22.76 14.44 -16.17
N VAL A 271 23.93 14.40 -16.79
CA VAL A 271 24.62 15.58 -17.28
C VAL A 271 23.83 16.13 -18.46
N ASN A 272 23.05 17.19 -18.24
CA ASN A 272 22.52 17.98 -19.33
C ASN A 272 23.69 18.70 -20.04
N PRO A 273 23.91 18.50 -21.35
CA PRO A 273 24.85 19.35 -22.08
C PRO A 273 24.30 20.78 -22.14
N PRO A 274 25.14 21.82 -21.99
CA PRO A 274 24.68 23.20 -22.04
C PRO A 274 24.22 23.57 -23.46
N SER A 275 23.00 24.08 -23.56
CA SER A 275 22.44 24.58 -24.81
C SER A 275 23.15 25.84 -25.28
N GLY A 276 23.78 25.75 -26.46
CA GLY A 276 24.00 26.88 -27.36
C GLY A 276 25.40 27.49 -27.40
N MET A 277 26.03 27.38 -28.57
CA MET A 277 26.56 28.57 -29.22
C MET A 277 26.49 28.43 -30.74
N LEU A 278 25.65 29.23 -31.38
CA LEU A 278 25.70 29.50 -32.82
C LEU A 278 26.92 30.37 -33.09
N ILE A 279 27.80 29.94 -34.00
CA ILE A 279 28.75 30.84 -34.68
C ILE A 279 28.67 30.55 -36.17
N PHE A 280 28.26 31.56 -36.93
CA PHE A 280 28.40 31.61 -38.39
C PHE A 280 29.87 31.85 -38.75
N LEU A 281 30.39 31.10 -39.72
CA LEU A 281 31.06 31.60 -40.94
C LEU A 281 31.41 30.44 -41.88
#